data_AF-A0A1D1VE68-F1
#
_entry.id   AF-A0A1D1VE68-F1
#
_cell.length_a   1.000
_cell.length_b   1.000
_cell.length_c   1.000
_cell.angle_alpha   90.00
_cell.angle_beta   90.00
_cell.angle_gamma   90.00
#
_symmetry.space_group_name_H-M   'P 1'
#
loop_
_entity.id
_entity.type
_entity.pdbx_description
1 polymer ?
#
loop_
_entity_poly.entity_id
_entity_poly.type
_entity_poly.pdbx_seq_one_letter_code
_entity_poly.pdbx_strand_id
1 'polypeptide(L)'
;MSHSTGILLCAVLFALAPTSQPATLKSSISAFSPDAPFWIMLQDLAASLANAKETAERPITVPGRDASTYLQILRDMDKSIKLIQQVAAGKKTLTGSECLSATLDFASATGQVLRHANDIIKRDSSRKPINDEEKYHATVQTLAAAQNAVLKAAVSNAKVSSPGQYLSIMLKFSKSLNRVQTVVASGDTSPECVAALKAVSESMSAILAQLN
;
A
#
# COMPACT_ATOMS: atom_id res chain seq x y z
N MET A 1 -22.25 24.15 -35.23
CA MET A 1 -20.90 24.67 -35.49
C MET A 1 -20.01 24.22 -34.34
N SER A 2 -19.23 23.18 -34.60
CA SER A 2 -18.21 22.62 -33.71
C SER A 2 -16.96 23.48 -33.79
N HIS A 3 -16.30 23.80 -32.68
CA HIS A 3 -14.86 24.09 -32.64
C HIS A 3 -14.25 23.48 -31.39
N SER A 4 -13.37 22.51 -31.67
CA SER A 4 -12.45 21.83 -30.78
C SER A 4 -11.25 22.72 -30.50
N THR A 5 -10.66 22.64 -29.31
CA THR A 5 -9.28 23.10 -29.08
C THR A 5 -8.62 22.17 -28.07
N GLY A 6 -7.80 21.27 -28.60
CA GLY A 6 -6.86 20.47 -27.83
C GLY A 6 -5.60 21.26 -27.51
N ILE A 7 -4.92 20.86 -26.44
CA ILE A 7 -3.55 21.29 -26.13
C ILE A 7 -2.70 20.03 -25.95
N LEU A 8 -1.86 19.80 -26.96
CA LEU A 8 -0.60 19.08 -26.90
C LEU A 8 0.37 19.87 -26.00
N LEU A 9 1.25 19.21 -25.23
CA LEU A 9 2.69 19.55 -25.28
C LEU A 9 3.61 18.51 -24.59
N CYS A 10 4.59 18.10 -25.40
CA CYS A 10 6.01 17.85 -25.11
C CYS A 10 6.52 16.62 -24.35
N ALA A 11 7.02 15.70 -25.17
CA ALA A 11 8.13 14.80 -24.92
C ALA A 11 9.46 15.53 -24.64
N VAL A 12 10.34 14.89 -23.87
CA VAL A 12 11.78 15.14 -23.89
C VAL A 12 12.49 13.79 -24.03
N LEU A 13 13.11 13.59 -25.20
CA LEU A 13 14.14 12.59 -25.45
C LEU A 13 15.48 13.09 -24.89
N PHE A 14 16.25 12.21 -24.28
CA PHE A 14 17.72 12.26 -24.36
C PHE A 14 18.25 10.83 -24.53
N ALA A 15 19.09 10.66 -25.54
CA ALA A 15 19.82 9.44 -25.84
C ALA A 15 21.32 9.71 -25.69
N LEU A 16 22.06 8.80 -25.07
CA LEU A 16 23.49 8.55 -25.31
C LEU A 16 23.80 7.08 -25.01
N ALA A 17 24.54 6.43 -25.92
CA ALA A 17 24.88 5.01 -25.96
C ALA A 17 26.34 4.75 -25.48
N PRO A 18 26.96 3.58 -25.70
CA PRO A 18 27.15 2.53 -24.70
C PRO A 18 28.63 2.35 -24.27
N THR A 19 28.86 1.73 -23.12
CA THR A 19 30.16 1.10 -22.81
C THR A 19 29.96 -0.34 -22.35
N SER A 20 30.59 -1.24 -23.10
CA SER A 20 30.62 -2.69 -22.90
C SER A 20 31.58 -3.09 -21.79
N GLN A 21 31.17 -3.99 -20.89
CA GLN A 21 32.04 -4.95 -20.19
C GLN A 21 31.20 -6.11 -19.60
N PRO A 22 31.82 -7.27 -19.33
CA PRO A 22 31.26 -8.58 -19.67
C PRO A 22 30.33 -9.20 -18.61
N ALA A 23 29.44 -10.05 -19.11
CA ALA A 23 28.42 -10.77 -18.38
C ALA A 23 28.98 -11.67 -17.27
N THR A 24 28.47 -11.48 -16.06
CA THR A 24 28.46 -12.49 -14.99
C THR A 24 27.02 -12.77 -14.59
N LEU A 25 26.51 -13.88 -15.11
CA LEU A 25 25.38 -14.72 -14.63
C LEU A 25 24.37 -14.08 -13.65
N LYS A 26 23.51 -13.20 -14.18
CA LYS A 26 22.11 -12.99 -13.77
C LYS A 26 21.24 -12.65 -15.00
N SER A 27 21.57 -13.29 -16.11
CA SER A 27 20.97 -13.09 -17.44
C SER A 27 19.66 -13.86 -17.56
N SER A 28 18.54 -13.11 -17.58
CA SER A 28 17.33 -13.32 -18.41
C SER A 28 16.03 -12.75 -17.81
N ILE A 29 16.07 -11.75 -16.93
CA ILE A 29 14.90 -10.87 -16.76
C ILE A 29 15.01 -9.80 -17.85
N SER A 30 14.11 -9.90 -18.84
CA SER A 30 14.03 -9.03 -20.01
C SER A 30 14.22 -7.55 -19.63
N ALA A 31 15.24 -6.91 -20.19
CA ALA A 31 15.49 -5.47 -20.03
C ALA A 31 14.39 -4.57 -20.64
N PHE A 32 13.26 -5.13 -21.09
CA PHE A 32 12.14 -4.39 -21.69
C PHE A 32 10.77 -5.00 -21.39
N SER A 33 10.55 -5.59 -20.21
CA SER A 33 9.16 -5.90 -19.83
C SER A 33 8.46 -4.58 -19.46
N PRO A 34 7.38 -4.18 -20.14
CA PRO A 34 6.59 -3.01 -19.75
C PRO A 34 5.98 -3.16 -18.35
N ASP A 35 6.04 -4.37 -17.77
CA ASP A 35 5.52 -4.70 -16.44
C ASP A 35 6.57 -4.53 -15.32
N ALA A 36 7.85 -4.36 -15.66
CA ALA A 36 8.94 -4.26 -14.67
C ALA A 36 8.80 -3.07 -13.69
N PRO A 37 8.37 -1.86 -14.12
CA PRO A 37 8.12 -0.76 -13.19
C PRO A 37 7.01 -1.10 -12.18
N PHE A 38 5.97 -1.83 -12.60
CA PHE A 38 4.89 -2.22 -11.71
C PHE A 38 5.33 -3.27 -10.70
N TRP A 39 6.17 -4.21 -11.12
CA TRP A 39 6.79 -5.17 -10.20
C TRP A 39 7.56 -4.47 -9.08
N ILE A 40 8.43 -3.50 -9.40
CA ILE A 40 9.22 -2.76 -8.41
C ILE A 40 8.31 -2.08 -7.38
N MET A 41 7.26 -1.38 -7.83
CA MET A 41 6.31 -0.73 -6.92
C MET A 41 5.57 -1.72 -6.01
N LEU A 42 5.24 -2.92 -6.51
CA LEU A 42 4.63 -3.96 -5.69
C LEU A 42 5.63 -4.52 -4.67
N GLN A 43 6.90 -4.70 -5.05
CA GLN A 43 7.94 -5.12 -4.12
C GLN A 43 8.15 -4.09 -3.01
N ASP A 44 8.21 -2.80 -3.36
CA ASP A 44 8.35 -1.71 -2.40
C ASP A 44 7.18 -1.69 -1.41
N LEU A 45 5.94 -1.87 -1.90
CA LEU A 45 4.76 -1.95 -1.05
C LEU A 45 4.80 -3.20 -0.17
N ALA A 46 5.17 -4.36 -0.71
CA ALA A 46 5.25 -5.60 0.03
C ALA A 46 6.29 -5.52 1.16
N ALA A 47 7.49 -4.98 0.86
CA ALA A 47 8.55 -4.76 1.84
C ALA A 47 8.11 -3.77 2.93
N SER A 48 7.43 -2.69 2.55
CA SER A 48 6.91 -1.71 3.49
C SER A 48 5.83 -2.29 4.41
N LEU A 49 4.94 -3.13 3.89
CA LEU A 49 3.93 -3.84 4.68
C LEU A 49 4.57 -4.82 5.66
N ALA A 50 5.60 -5.57 5.24
CA ALA A 50 6.34 -6.48 6.10
C ALA A 50 7.07 -5.73 7.24
N ASN A 51 7.74 -4.62 6.92
CA ASN A 51 8.40 -3.78 7.91
C ASN A 51 7.40 -3.13 8.89
N ALA A 52 6.25 -2.66 8.40
CA ALA A 52 5.17 -2.12 9.23
C ALA A 52 4.65 -3.17 10.22
N LYS A 53 4.44 -4.40 9.77
CA LYS A 53 4.06 -5.53 10.63
C LYS A 53 5.12 -5.81 11.69
N GLU A 54 6.38 -5.97 11.32
CA GLU A 54 7.47 -6.23 12.28
C GLU A 54 7.53 -5.12 13.35
N THR A 55 7.39 -3.87 12.91
CA THR A 55 7.40 -2.71 13.80
C THR A 55 6.20 -2.71 14.76
N ALA A 56 5.01 -3.04 14.28
CA ALA A 56 3.79 -3.13 15.09
C ALA A 56 3.85 -4.24 16.15
N GLU A 57 4.46 -5.39 15.81
CA GLU A 57 4.57 -6.57 16.65
C GLU A 57 5.72 -6.47 17.68
N ARG A 58 6.63 -5.50 17.54
CA ARG A 58 7.78 -5.37 18.43
C ARG A 58 7.34 -5.05 19.87
N PRO A 59 7.80 -5.83 20.88
CA PRO A 59 7.50 -5.55 22.29
C PRO A 59 8.00 -4.17 22.71
N ILE A 60 7.21 -3.47 23.51
CA ILE A 60 7.67 -2.22 24.12
C ILE A 60 8.51 -2.57 25.35
N THR A 61 9.80 -2.29 25.27
CA THR A 61 10.76 -2.54 26.34
C THR A 61 11.00 -1.33 27.25
N VAL A 62 10.37 -0.19 26.97
CA VAL A 62 10.54 1.06 27.73
C VAL A 62 9.18 1.68 28.06
N PRO A 63 8.86 1.91 29.36
CA PRO A 63 7.60 2.51 29.79
C PRO A 63 7.34 3.87 29.14
N GLY A 64 6.11 4.12 28.68
CA GLY A 64 5.67 5.39 28.09
C GLY A 64 5.80 5.49 26.56
N ARG A 65 6.38 4.49 25.89
CA ARG A 65 6.41 4.42 24.40
C ARG A 65 5.08 3.99 23.78
N ASP A 66 4.17 3.47 24.58
CA ASP A 66 2.82 3.05 24.21
C ASP A 66 1.96 4.23 23.72
N ALA A 67 2.38 5.47 24.00
CA ALA A 67 1.70 6.70 23.62
C ALA A 67 2.12 7.25 22.24
N SER A 68 3.00 6.57 21.49
CA SER A 68 3.40 7.01 20.15
C SER A 68 2.24 6.93 19.15
N THR A 69 1.87 8.06 18.55
CA THR A 69 0.84 8.12 17.51
C THR A 69 1.20 7.24 16.32
N TYR A 70 2.45 7.27 15.85
CA TYR A 70 2.86 6.49 14.68
C TYR A 70 2.91 4.99 14.98
N LEU A 71 3.34 4.59 16.17
CA LEU A 71 3.26 3.19 16.58
C LEU A 71 1.80 2.70 16.65
N GLN A 72 0.89 3.54 17.16
CA GLN A 72 -0.53 3.21 17.22
C GLN A 72 -1.12 3.03 15.82
N ILE A 73 -0.77 3.89 14.86
CA ILE A 73 -1.19 3.75 13.45
C ILE A 73 -0.74 2.40 12.88
N LEU A 74 0.51 2.01 13.11
CA LEU A 74 1.05 0.73 12.62
C LEU A 74 0.34 -0.47 13.27
N ARG A 75 0.02 -0.38 14.56
CA ARG A 75 -0.73 -1.41 15.30
C ARG A 75 -2.17 -1.53 14.85
N ASP A 76 -2.86 -0.43 14.62
CA ASP A 76 -4.25 -0.43 14.14
C ASP A 76 -4.33 -1.03 12.73
N MET A 77 -3.35 -0.70 11.89
CA MET A 77 -3.21 -1.32 10.57
C MET A 77 -2.97 -2.83 10.67
N ASP A 78 -1.98 -3.27 11.46
CA ASP A 78 -1.67 -4.70 11.64
C ASP A 78 -2.86 -5.49 12.22
N LYS A 79 -3.52 -4.95 13.24
CA LYS A 79 -4.75 -5.52 13.82
C LYS A 79 -5.84 -5.70 12.76
N SER A 80 -6.07 -4.68 11.94
CA SER A 80 -7.08 -4.70 10.87
C SER A 80 -6.75 -5.75 9.81
N ILE A 81 -5.48 -5.82 9.39
CA ILE A 81 -5.01 -6.82 8.41
C ILE A 81 -5.19 -8.25 8.96
N LYS A 82 -4.79 -8.50 10.21
CA LYS A 82 -4.97 -9.81 10.86
C LYS A 82 -6.43 -10.23 10.91
N LEU A 83 -7.32 -9.29 11.27
CA LEU A 83 -8.76 -9.54 11.29
C LEU A 83 -9.28 -9.90 9.90
N ILE A 84 -8.92 -9.12 8.88
CA ILE A 84 -9.29 -9.35 7.49
C ILE A 84 -8.83 -10.72 7.00
N GLN A 85 -7.59 -11.10 7.31
CA GLN A 85 -7.04 -12.43 6.98
C GLN A 85 -7.79 -13.56 7.67
N GLN A 86 -8.18 -13.40 8.94
CA GLN A 86 -9.01 -14.39 9.65
C GLN A 86 -10.39 -14.56 9.01
N VAL A 87 -11.01 -13.45 8.58
CA VAL A 87 -12.30 -13.48 7.87
C VAL A 87 -12.17 -14.15 6.50
N ALA A 88 -11.13 -13.83 5.74
CA ALA A 88 -10.89 -14.42 4.44
C ALA A 88 -10.61 -15.93 4.52
N ALA A 89 -9.87 -16.37 5.54
CA ALA A 89 -9.59 -17.77 5.78
C ALA A 89 -10.77 -18.55 6.42
N GLY A 90 -11.91 -17.92 6.67
CA GLY A 90 -13.06 -18.55 7.35
C GLY A 90 -12.81 -18.87 8.83
N LYS A 91 -11.72 -18.36 9.42
CA LYS A 91 -11.37 -18.57 10.84
C LYS A 91 -12.17 -17.65 11.76
N LYS A 92 -12.74 -16.58 11.23
CA LYS A 92 -13.63 -15.67 11.94
C LYS A 92 -14.82 -15.30 11.05
N THR A 93 -16.02 -15.45 11.59
CA THR A 93 -17.25 -14.99 10.95
C THR A 93 -17.66 -13.69 11.61
N LEU A 94 -18.02 -12.67 10.83
CA LEU A 94 -18.53 -11.39 11.33
C LEU A 94 -20.02 -11.29 11.04
N THR A 95 -20.78 -10.79 12.00
CA THR A 95 -22.11 -10.24 11.75
C THR A 95 -22.02 -8.99 10.86
N GLY A 96 -23.14 -8.53 10.31
CA GLY A 96 -23.16 -7.33 9.47
C GLY A 96 -22.57 -6.08 10.16
N SER A 97 -22.94 -5.84 11.42
CA SER A 97 -22.42 -4.71 12.21
C SER A 97 -20.95 -4.84 12.58
N GLU A 98 -20.48 -6.06 12.91
CA GLU A 98 -19.07 -6.32 13.16
C GLU A 98 -18.24 -6.17 11.89
N CYS A 99 -18.79 -6.55 10.73
CA CYS A 99 -18.16 -6.34 9.44
C CYS A 99 -17.98 -4.85 9.16
N LEU A 100 -19.04 -4.05 9.26
CA LEU A 100 -18.96 -2.61 9.04
C LEU A 100 -17.95 -1.95 9.98
N SER A 101 -17.93 -2.35 11.25
CA SER A 101 -16.96 -1.86 12.23
C SER A 101 -15.52 -2.22 11.83
N ALA A 102 -15.27 -3.46 11.42
CA ALA A 102 -13.96 -3.89 10.93
C ALA A 102 -13.53 -3.17 9.65
N THR A 103 -14.48 -2.88 8.74
CA THR A 103 -14.22 -2.10 7.52
C THR A 103 -13.89 -0.65 7.85
N LEU A 104 -14.58 -0.03 8.81
CA LEU A 104 -14.29 1.31 9.30
C LEU A 104 -12.91 1.38 9.95
N ASP A 105 -12.55 0.42 10.81
CA ASP A 105 -11.23 0.34 11.44
C ASP A 105 -10.13 0.24 10.39
N PHE A 106 -10.29 -0.65 9.40
CA PHE A 106 -9.33 -0.80 8.30
C PHE A 106 -9.21 0.48 7.45
N ALA A 107 -10.34 1.10 7.09
CA ALA A 107 -10.35 2.34 6.33
C ALA A 107 -9.71 3.49 7.10
N SER A 108 -9.97 3.58 8.41
CA SER A 108 -9.37 4.56 9.31
C SER A 108 -7.86 4.38 9.40
N ALA A 109 -7.38 3.17 9.67
CA ALA A 109 -5.95 2.86 9.75
C ALA A 109 -5.23 3.19 8.43
N THR A 110 -5.83 2.82 7.29
CA THR A 110 -5.33 3.17 5.96
C THR A 110 -5.29 4.68 5.74
N GLY A 111 -6.36 5.38 6.11
CA GLY A 111 -6.44 6.83 6.02
C GLY A 111 -5.38 7.53 6.87
N GLN A 112 -5.09 7.02 8.07
CA GLN A 112 -4.05 7.57 8.94
C GLN A 112 -2.66 7.38 8.35
N VAL A 113 -2.34 6.19 7.83
CA VAL A 113 -1.06 5.96 7.12
C VAL A 113 -0.88 6.99 6.01
N LEU A 114 -1.88 7.17 5.14
CA LEU A 114 -1.80 8.11 4.02
C LEU A 114 -1.76 9.58 4.45
N ARG A 115 -2.47 9.94 5.53
CA ARG A 115 -2.50 11.31 6.08
C ARG A 115 -1.12 11.73 6.60
N HIS A 116 -0.41 10.80 7.23
CA HIS A 116 0.90 11.03 7.85
C HIS A 116 2.07 10.80 6.89
N ALA A 117 1.81 10.69 5.57
CA ALA A 117 2.84 10.45 4.55
C ALA A 117 3.93 11.52 4.48
N ASN A 118 3.61 12.77 4.84
CA ASN A 118 4.49 13.93 4.70
C ASN A 118 4.71 14.68 6.02
N ASP A 119 4.41 14.04 7.14
CA ASP A 119 4.62 14.65 8.45
C ASP A 119 6.11 15.00 8.66
N ILE A 120 6.39 16.12 9.32
CA ILE A 120 7.78 16.51 9.59
C ILE A 120 8.31 15.66 10.73
N ILE A 121 9.42 14.95 10.51
CA ILE A 121 10.11 14.18 11.56
C ILE A 121 10.62 15.17 12.61
N LYS A 122 10.01 15.15 13.79
CA LYS A 122 10.45 15.94 14.94
C LYS A 122 11.80 15.42 15.42
N ARG A 123 12.78 16.30 15.50
CA ARG A 123 14.11 16.04 16.08
C ARG A 123 14.18 16.72 17.45
N ASP A 124 14.99 16.19 18.35
CA ASP A 124 15.22 16.83 19.65
C ASP A 124 15.99 18.16 19.51
N SER A 125 16.19 18.87 20.62
CA SER A 125 16.93 20.13 20.67
C SER A 125 18.39 20.03 20.21
N SER A 126 18.94 18.81 20.15
CA SER A 126 20.28 18.49 19.64
C SER A 126 20.26 18.03 18.18
N ARG A 127 19.12 18.15 17.49
CA ARG A 127 18.85 17.59 16.14
C ARG A 127 19.04 16.08 16.07
N LYS A 128 19.04 15.38 17.20
CA LYS A 128 19.12 13.92 17.23
C LYS A 128 17.71 13.32 17.14
N PRO A 129 17.60 12.13 16.53
CA PRO A 129 16.39 11.33 16.57
C PRO A 129 15.93 11.07 18.01
N ILE A 130 14.65 11.30 18.33
CA ILE A 130 14.02 10.61 19.46
C ILE A 130 13.83 9.17 18.98
N ASN A 131 14.66 8.28 19.51
CA ASN A 131 15.30 7.19 18.76
C ASN A 131 14.34 6.23 18.05
N ASP A 132 13.19 5.92 18.66
CA ASP A 132 12.21 4.98 18.11
C ASP A 132 10.99 5.68 17.51
N GLU A 133 10.69 6.92 17.92
CA GLU A 133 9.63 7.72 17.29
C GLU A 133 9.97 8.06 15.84
N GLU A 134 11.23 8.40 15.55
CA GLU A 134 11.69 8.61 14.17
C GLU A 134 11.57 7.33 13.33
N LYS A 135 11.77 6.14 13.91
CA LYS A 135 11.61 4.87 13.20
C LYS A 135 10.15 4.55 12.90
N TYR A 136 9.25 4.73 13.88
CA TYR A 136 7.82 4.52 13.68
C TYR A 136 7.28 5.47 12.63
N HIS A 137 7.66 6.74 12.73
CA HIS A 137 7.30 7.76 11.77
C HIS A 137 7.84 7.43 10.35
N ALA A 138 9.13 7.13 10.22
CA ALA A 138 9.72 6.74 8.94
C ALA A 138 9.02 5.52 8.33
N THR A 139 8.65 4.54 9.16
CA THR A 139 7.93 3.33 8.71
C THR A 139 6.54 3.69 8.15
N VAL A 140 5.80 4.58 8.82
CA VAL A 140 4.51 5.09 8.31
C VAL A 140 4.70 5.82 6.98
N GLN A 141 5.72 6.68 6.86
CA GLN A 141 6.00 7.43 5.63
C GLN A 141 6.38 6.53 4.46
N THR A 142 7.26 5.54 4.69
CA THR A 142 7.66 4.57 3.67
C THR A 142 6.45 3.76 3.19
N LEU A 143 5.63 3.26 4.12
CA LEU A 143 4.39 2.56 3.78
C LEU A 143 3.43 3.44 2.98
N ALA A 144 3.23 4.68 3.40
CA ALA A 144 2.34 5.61 2.74
C ALA A 144 2.84 5.99 1.32
N ALA A 145 4.14 6.18 1.15
CA ALA A 145 4.75 6.47 -0.15
C ALA A 145 4.58 5.29 -1.12
N ALA A 146 4.88 4.06 -0.68
CA ALA A 146 4.71 2.86 -1.48
C ALA A 146 3.24 2.62 -1.86
N GLN A 147 2.33 2.79 -0.90
CA GLN A 147 0.89 2.66 -1.15
C GLN A 147 0.40 3.72 -2.15
N ASN A 148 0.81 4.98 -1.99
CA ASN A 148 0.48 6.05 -2.93
C ASN A 148 1.01 5.80 -4.34
N ALA A 149 2.23 5.25 -4.48
CA ALA A 149 2.80 4.91 -5.77
C ALA A 149 1.95 3.86 -6.51
N VAL A 150 1.60 2.76 -5.82
CA VAL A 150 0.72 1.72 -6.37
C VAL A 150 -0.65 2.27 -6.74
N LEU A 151 -1.27 3.08 -5.88
CA LEU A 151 -2.58 3.67 -6.16
C LEU A 151 -2.56 4.63 -7.35
N LYS A 152 -1.55 5.49 -7.45
CA LYS A 152 -1.37 6.39 -8.59
C LYS A 152 -1.15 5.61 -9.89
N ALA A 153 -0.31 4.57 -9.85
CA ALA A 153 -0.07 3.71 -11.01
C ALA A 153 -1.37 3.01 -11.46
N ALA A 154 -2.15 2.47 -10.52
CA ALA A 154 -3.44 1.85 -10.82
C ALA A 154 -4.42 2.83 -11.47
N VAL A 155 -4.54 4.05 -10.94
CA VAL A 155 -5.42 5.08 -11.51
C VAL A 155 -4.98 5.48 -12.92
N SER A 156 -3.69 5.77 -13.11
CA SER A 156 -3.14 6.17 -14.41
C SER A 156 -3.30 5.10 -15.50
N ASN A 157 -3.42 3.83 -15.10
CA ASN A 157 -3.52 2.69 -16.01
C ASN A 157 -4.88 1.98 -15.96
N ALA A 158 -5.91 2.59 -15.37
CA ALA A 158 -7.22 1.96 -15.15
C ALA A 158 -7.95 1.52 -16.44
N LYS A 159 -7.56 2.07 -17.60
CA LYS A 159 -8.16 1.78 -18.91
C LYS A 159 -7.34 0.80 -19.76
N VAL A 160 -6.23 0.28 -19.25
CA VAL A 160 -5.42 -0.73 -19.96
C VAL A 160 -6.26 -2.01 -20.07
N SER A 161 -6.56 -2.44 -21.29
CA SER A 161 -7.44 -3.59 -21.57
C SER A 161 -6.78 -4.94 -21.28
N SER A 162 -5.47 -5.04 -21.48
CA SER A 162 -4.66 -6.24 -21.24
C SER A 162 -3.51 -5.90 -20.30
N PRO A 163 -3.80 -5.64 -19.01
CA PRO A 163 -2.74 -5.35 -18.05
C PRO A 163 -1.83 -6.56 -17.89
N GLY A 164 -0.53 -6.30 -17.73
CA GLY A 164 0.42 -7.32 -17.31
C GLY A 164 0.06 -7.90 -15.94
N GLN A 165 0.84 -8.89 -15.50
CA GLN A 165 0.61 -9.58 -14.23
C GLN A 165 0.64 -8.58 -13.06
N TYR A 166 1.66 -7.72 -13.00
CA TYR A 166 1.89 -6.83 -11.87
C TYR A 166 0.91 -5.66 -11.89
N LEU A 167 0.68 -5.05 -13.05
CA LEU A 167 -0.38 -4.04 -13.18
C LEU A 167 -1.76 -4.60 -12.78
N SER A 168 -2.07 -5.85 -13.12
CA SER A 168 -3.32 -6.49 -12.73
C SER A 168 -3.50 -6.58 -11.21
N ILE A 169 -2.42 -6.86 -10.46
CA ILE A 169 -2.45 -6.90 -8.99
C ILE A 169 -2.76 -5.50 -8.44
N MET A 170 -2.12 -4.45 -8.96
CA MET A 170 -2.39 -3.07 -8.53
C MET A 170 -3.83 -2.63 -8.78
N LEU A 171 -4.36 -2.95 -9.98
CA LEU A 171 -5.74 -2.64 -10.35
C LEU A 171 -6.74 -3.35 -9.45
N LYS A 172 -6.50 -4.64 -9.12
CA LYS A 172 -7.32 -5.39 -8.17
C LYS A 172 -7.26 -4.79 -6.77
N PHE A 173 -6.07 -4.44 -6.28
CA PHE A 173 -5.90 -3.80 -4.98
C PHE A 173 -6.65 -2.47 -4.91
N SER A 174 -6.49 -1.59 -5.91
CA SER A 174 -7.22 -0.32 -6.01
C SER A 174 -8.75 -0.52 -6.01
N LYS A 175 -9.24 -1.49 -6.79
CA LYS A 175 -10.67 -1.83 -6.82
C LYS A 175 -11.18 -2.36 -5.47
N SER A 176 -10.37 -3.14 -4.75
CA SER A 176 -10.72 -3.64 -3.42
C SER A 176 -10.88 -2.51 -2.39
N LEU A 177 -10.00 -1.50 -2.45
CA LEU A 177 -10.10 -0.31 -1.60
C LEU A 177 -11.31 0.55 -1.95
N ASN A 178 -11.66 0.69 -3.24
CA ASN A 178 -12.90 1.37 -3.64
C ASN A 178 -14.16 0.67 -3.11
N ARG A 179 -14.15 -0.67 -3.03
CA ARG A 179 -15.25 -1.43 -2.39
C ARG A 179 -15.36 -1.14 -0.91
N VAL A 180 -14.24 -1.11 -0.20
CA VAL A 180 -14.19 -0.68 1.22
C VAL A 180 -14.77 0.72 1.39
N GLN A 181 -14.37 1.67 0.55
CA GLN A 181 -14.90 3.04 0.59
C GLN A 181 -16.42 3.07 0.36
N THR A 182 -16.92 2.23 -0.56
CA THR A 182 -18.36 2.13 -0.84
C THR A 182 -19.14 1.59 0.36
N VAL A 183 -18.64 0.52 1.00
CA VAL A 183 -19.23 -0.07 2.22
C VAL A 183 -19.27 0.97 3.34
N VAL A 184 -18.17 1.68 3.57
CA VAL A 184 -18.09 2.74 4.58
C VAL A 184 -19.07 3.88 4.29
N ALA A 185 -19.12 4.37 3.06
CA ALA A 185 -19.97 5.50 2.67
C ALA A 185 -21.47 5.18 2.76
N SER A 186 -21.84 3.93 2.49
CA SER A 186 -23.24 3.47 2.52
C SER A 186 -23.68 2.88 3.86
N GLY A 187 -22.74 2.59 4.77
CA GLY A 187 -23.03 1.84 5.99
C GLY A 187 -23.49 0.40 5.71
N ASP A 188 -22.97 -0.22 4.65
CA ASP A 188 -23.41 -1.54 4.20
C ASP A 188 -23.06 -2.63 5.23
N THR A 189 -24.08 -3.33 5.70
CA THR A 189 -23.97 -4.47 6.65
C THR A 189 -24.36 -5.81 6.00
N SER A 190 -24.58 -5.82 4.69
CA SER A 190 -24.93 -6.99 3.89
C SER A 190 -23.70 -7.89 3.62
N PRO A 191 -23.88 -9.06 2.98
CA PRO A 191 -22.78 -9.92 2.57
C PRO A 191 -21.69 -9.23 1.72
N GLU A 192 -22.02 -8.12 1.05
CA GLU A 192 -21.04 -7.33 0.29
C GLU A 192 -19.95 -6.71 1.18
N CYS A 193 -20.25 -6.40 2.44
CA CYS A 193 -19.24 -5.95 3.39
C CYS A 193 -18.13 -7.01 3.57
N VAL A 194 -18.52 -8.27 3.78
CA VAL A 194 -17.58 -9.38 3.92
C VAL A 194 -16.83 -9.63 2.61
N ALA A 195 -17.52 -9.50 1.47
CA ALA A 195 -16.89 -9.62 0.15
C ALA A 195 -15.82 -8.53 -0.08
N ALA A 196 -16.04 -7.31 0.40
CA ALA A 196 -15.05 -6.23 0.34
C ALA A 196 -13.80 -6.57 1.17
N LEU A 197 -13.96 -7.02 2.41
CA LEU A 197 -12.83 -7.44 3.26
C LEU A 197 -12.05 -8.61 2.64
N LYS A 198 -12.74 -9.60 2.08
CA LYS A 198 -12.09 -10.73 1.38
C LYS A 198 -11.27 -10.26 0.17
N ALA A 199 -11.83 -9.38 -0.65
CA ALA A 199 -11.13 -8.82 -1.81
C ALA A 199 -9.85 -8.05 -1.43
N VAL A 200 -9.89 -7.34 -0.29
CA VAL A 200 -8.69 -6.70 0.28
C VAL A 200 -7.67 -7.76 0.69
N SER A 201 -8.08 -8.79 1.45
CA SER A 201 -7.18 -9.87 1.88
C SER A 201 -6.49 -10.53 0.70
N GLU A 202 -7.24 -10.89 -0.35
CA GLU A 202 -6.70 -11.53 -1.56
C GLU A 202 -5.67 -10.63 -2.25
N SER A 203 -5.98 -9.34 -2.38
CA SER A 203 -5.08 -8.36 -2.99
C SER A 203 -3.81 -8.18 -2.16
N MET A 204 -3.92 -8.10 -0.84
CA MET A 204 -2.78 -8.00 0.06
C MET A 204 -1.90 -9.25 0.02
N SER A 205 -2.49 -10.44 -0.03
CA SER A 205 -1.75 -11.69 -0.21
C SER A 205 -0.99 -11.71 -1.54
N ALA A 206 -1.59 -11.24 -2.62
CA ALA A 206 -0.93 -11.13 -3.93
C ALA A 206 0.24 -10.13 -3.91
N ILE A 207 0.11 -9.01 -3.18
CA ILE A 207 1.19 -8.04 -2.98
C ILE A 207 2.32 -8.65 -2.15
N LEU A 208 2.01 -9.26 -1.01
CA LEU A 208 3.03 -9.86 -0.12
C LEU A 208 3.77 -11.02 -0.78
N ALA A 209 3.15 -11.71 -1.74
CA ALA A 209 3.81 -12.74 -2.54
C ALA A 209 4.96 -12.18 -3.42
N GLN A 210 5.06 -10.87 -3.62
CA GLN A 210 6.13 -10.25 -4.41
C GLN A 210 7.47 -10.11 -3.66
N LEU A 211 7.53 -10.51 -2.39
CA LEU A 211 8.77 -10.58 -1.60
C LEU A 211 9.61 -11.83 -1.86
N ASN A 212 9.03 -12.85 -2.49
CA ASN A 212 9.66 -14.14 -2.78
C ASN A 212 9.93 -14.28 -4.28
#